data_AF-A0A5P2C9U0-F1
#
_entry.id   AF-A0A5P2C9U0-F1
#
_cell.length_a   1.000
_cell.length_b   1.000
_cell.length_c   1.000
_cell.angle_alpha   90.00
_cell.angle_beta   90.00
_cell.angle_gamma   90.00
#
_symmetry.space_group_name_H-M   'P 1'
#
loop_
_entity.id
_entity.type
_entity.pdbx_description
1 polymer ?
#
loop_
_entity_poly.entity_id
_entity_poly.type
_entity_poly.pdbx_seq_one_letter_code
_entity_poly.pdbx_strand_id
1 'polypeptide(L)' 'MSMALTLAVAAAGLGASAVTAQAASAPEQGPPFPYQDCLKATKDKGESPSQSRWHCDQLVEKGWVRPANR' A
#
# COMPACT_ATOMS: atom_id res chain seq x y z
N MET A 1 -29.37 37.48 16.57
CA MET A 1 -29.67 36.06 16.31
C MET A 1 -29.32 35.79 14.85
N SER A 2 -28.52 34.74 14.60
CA SER A 2 -28.33 33.99 13.34
C SER A 2 -27.77 34.75 12.10
N MET A 3 -26.50 34.59 11.71
CA MET A 3 -25.78 33.46 11.09
C MET A 3 -26.28 33.07 9.68
N ALA A 4 -25.43 33.31 8.66
CA ALA A 4 -24.88 32.30 7.75
C ALA A 4 -24.46 32.95 6.41
N LEU A 5 -23.15 33.07 6.16
CA LEU A 5 -22.60 33.24 4.81
C LEU A 5 -22.27 31.85 4.27
N THR A 6 -23.11 31.33 3.38
CA THR A 6 -22.84 30.11 2.62
C THR A 6 -22.27 30.48 1.25
N LEU A 7 -20.95 30.43 1.12
CA LEU A 7 -20.28 30.48 -0.18
C LEU A 7 -20.37 29.09 -0.84
N ALA A 8 -21.33 28.95 -1.76
CA ALA A 8 -21.37 27.86 -2.71
C ALA A 8 -20.35 28.12 -3.82
N VAL A 9 -19.31 27.29 -3.92
CA VAL A 9 -18.43 27.22 -5.08
C VAL A 9 -18.84 26.01 -5.91
N ALA A 10 -19.32 26.30 -7.11
CA ALA A 10 -19.71 25.34 -8.12
C ALA A 10 -18.51 24.90 -8.99
N ALA A 11 -18.67 23.70 -9.54
CA ALA A 11 -18.20 23.25 -10.85
C ALA A 11 -16.72 22.85 -11.04
N ALA A 12 -16.52 21.54 -11.31
CA ALA A 12 -15.93 20.97 -12.53
C ALA A 12 -15.72 19.46 -12.25
N GLY A 13 -16.35 18.51 -12.94
CA GLY A 13 -16.31 18.34 -14.39
C GLY A 13 -15.09 17.51 -14.76
N LEU A 14 -15.16 16.17 -14.64
CA LEU A 14 -14.20 15.25 -15.27
C LEU A 14 -14.94 14.02 -15.79
N GLY A 15 -14.76 13.79 -17.09
CA GLY A 15 -15.56 12.90 -17.92
C GLY A 15 -15.40 11.42 -17.57
N ALA A 16 -16.51 10.70 -17.76
CA ALA A 16 -16.55 9.25 -17.80
C ALA A 16 -15.74 8.77 -19.02
N SER A 17 -14.55 8.22 -18.77
CA SER A 17 -13.80 7.43 -19.74
C SER A 17 -13.96 5.97 -19.36
N ALA A 18 -14.76 5.24 -20.12
CA ALA A 18 -14.89 3.80 -20.01
C ALA A 18 -13.57 3.15 -20.43
N VAL A 19 -12.79 2.67 -19.46
CA VAL A 19 -11.62 1.83 -19.70
C VAL A 19 -12.03 0.38 -19.55
N THR A 20 -11.96 -0.36 -20.66
CA THR A 20 -12.07 -1.82 -20.68
C THR A 20 -10.85 -2.40 -19.96
N ALA A 21 -11.04 -2.84 -18.71
CA ALA A 21 -9.98 -3.49 -17.94
C ALA A 21 -9.71 -4.90 -18.48
N GLN A 22 -8.61 -5.07 -19.22
CA GLN A 22 -7.99 -6.38 -19.39
C GLN A 22 -7.46 -6.85 -18.03
N ALA A 23 -7.98 -7.98 -17.55
CA ALA A 23 -7.49 -8.66 -16.37
C ALA A 23 -6.10 -9.26 -16.64
N ALA A 24 -5.07 -8.42 -16.61
CA ALA A 24 -3.75 -8.87 -16.18
C ALA A 24 -3.81 -8.96 -14.66
N SER A 25 -3.44 -10.11 -14.08
CA SER A 25 -3.24 -10.26 -12.64
C SER A 25 -2.17 -9.26 -12.22
N ALA A 26 -2.60 -8.08 -11.80
CA ALA A 26 -1.74 -7.07 -11.23
C ALA A 26 -1.02 -7.72 -10.04
N PRO A 27 0.32 -7.60 -9.92
CA PRO A 27 0.98 -8.00 -8.68
C PRO A 27 0.25 -7.25 -7.57
N GLU A 28 -0.26 -7.95 -6.56
CA GLU A 28 -1.08 -7.38 -5.49
C GLU A 28 -0.45 -6.06 -5.02
N GLN A 29 -0.97 -4.92 -5.49
CA GLN A 29 -0.36 -3.59 -5.32
C GLN A 29 -0.70 -3.04 -3.92
N GLY A 30 -0.65 -3.90 -2.92
CA GLY A 30 -1.02 -3.58 -1.56
C GLY A 30 -0.52 -4.64 -0.57
N PRO A 31 -0.38 -4.27 0.71
CA PRO A 31 -0.06 -5.21 1.75
C PRO A 31 -1.15 -6.30 1.85
N PRO A 32 -0.78 -7.53 2.26
CA PRO A 32 0.54 -7.90 2.76
C PRO A 32 1.53 -8.29 1.65
N PHE A 33 2.71 -7.66 1.63
CA PHE A 33 3.80 -7.97 0.71
C PHE A 33 4.44 -9.34 1.03
N PRO A 34 5.01 -10.06 0.05
CA PRO A 34 5.71 -11.31 0.32
C PRO A 34 6.89 -11.15 1.27
N TYR A 35 7.08 -12.09 2.21
CA TYR A 35 8.19 -12.04 3.18
C TYR A 35 9.57 -11.98 2.52
N GLN A 36 9.74 -12.68 1.39
CA GLN A 36 11.00 -12.68 0.63
C GLN A 36 11.32 -11.31 0.03
N ASP A 37 10.31 -10.57 -0.40
CA ASP A 37 10.50 -9.22 -0.93
C ASP A 37 10.88 -8.25 0.20
N CYS A 38 10.32 -8.43 1.40
CA CYS A 38 10.75 -7.70 2.59
C CYS A 38 12.24 -7.97 2.90
N LEU A 39 12.66 -9.24 2.96
CA LEU A 39 14.06 -9.61 3.23
C LEU A 39 15.03 -9.05 2.16
N LYS A 40 14.60 -9.05 0.91
CA LYS A 40 15.39 -8.47 -0.18
C LYS A 40 15.52 -6.96 0.00
N ALA A 41 14.42 -6.27 0.29
CA ALA A 41 14.41 -4.83 0.51
C ALA A 41 15.29 -4.42 1.69
N THR A 42 15.22 -5.13 2.83
CA THR A 42 16.07 -4.84 4.01
C THR A 42 17.55 -5.11 3.71
N LYS A 43 17.86 -6.19 2.98
CA LYS A 43 19.23 -6.49 2.54
C LYS A 43 19.77 -5.41 1.59
N ASP A 44 18.95 -4.95 0.64
CA ASP A 44 19.33 -3.88 -0.29
C ASP A 44 19.53 -2.53 0.44
N LYS A 45 18.95 -2.37 1.64
CA LYS A 45 19.22 -1.26 2.57
C LYS A 45 20.44 -1.49 3.48
N GLY A 46 21.10 -2.63 3.37
CA GLY A 46 22.30 -2.97 4.13
C GLY A 46 22.05 -3.58 5.51
N GLU A 47 20.82 -4.04 5.79
CA GLU A 47 20.54 -4.74 7.05
C GLU A 47 21.20 -6.12 7.09
N SER A 48 21.69 -6.50 8.28
CA SER A 48 22.20 -7.86 8.50
C SER A 48 21.06 -8.90 8.36
N PRO A 49 21.35 -10.18 8.07
CA PRO A 49 20.31 -11.19 7.89
C PRO A 49 19.41 -11.40 9.11
N SER A 50 19.93 -11.26 10.33
CA SER A 50 19.16 -11.34 11.57
C SER A 50 18.26 -10.13 11.76
N GLN A 51 18.78 -8.92 11.47
CA GLN A 51 18.02 -7.68 11.55
C GLN A 51 16.91 -7.62 10.51
N SER A 52 17.21 -8.06 9.28
CA SER A 52 16.23 -8.19 8.19
C SER A 52 15.04 -9.07 8.59
N ARG A 53 15.30 -10.23 9.21
CA ARG A 53 14.24 -11.12 9.70
C ARG A 53 13.41 -10.47 10.79
N TRP A 54 14.08 -9.93 11.82
CA TRP A 54 13.40 -9.24 12.91
C TRP A 54 12.52 -8.08 12.40
N HIS A 55 13.03 -7.27 11.47
CA HIS A 55 12.29 -6.16 10.87
C HIS A 55 11.09 -6.68 10.06
N CYS A 56 11.26 -7.71 9.23
CA CYS A 56 10.15 -8.30 8.49
C CYS A 56 9.11 -8.93 9.42
N ASP A 57 9.50 -9.54 10.53
CA ASP A 57 8.57 -10.09 11.53
C ASP A 57 7.73 -8.97 12.18
N GLN A 58 8.33 -7.82 12.49
CA GLN A 58 7.60 -6.63 12.96
C GLN A 58 6.59 -6.11 11.93
N LEU A 59 6.88 -6.26 10.64
CA LEU A 59 5.95 -5.89 9.57
C LEU A 59 4.85 -6.94 9.36
N VAL A 60 5.11 -8.21 9.67
CA VAL A 60 4.10 -9.28 9.70
C VAL A 60 3.08 -9.02 10.80
N GLU A 61 3.52 -8.68 12.01
CA GLU A 61 2.62 -8.35 13.13
C GLU A 61 1.69 -7.17 12.83
N LYS A 62 2.15 -6.25 12.00
CA LYS A 62 1.39 -5.06 11.57
C LYS A 62 0.54 -5.31 10.31
N GLY A 63 0.58 -6.51 9.73
CA GLY A 63 -0.16 -6.87 8.52
C GLY A 63 0.42 -6.31 7.21
N TRP A 64 1.63 -5.74 7.22
CA TRP A 64 2.28 -5.21 6.02
C TRP A 64 2.97 -6.29 5.20
N VAL A 65 3.40 -7.38 5.83
CA VAL A 65 4.15 -8.47 5.21
C VAL A 65 3.44 -9.80 5.53
N ARG A 66 3.40 -10.71 4.56
CA ARG A 66 2.84 -12.06 4.75
C ARG A 66 3.79 -12.85 5.64
N PRO A 67 3.29 -13.64 6.60
CA PRO A 67 4.15 -14.53 7.36
C PRO A 67 4.91 -15.45 6.39
N ALA A 68 6.18 -15.70 6.69
CA ALA A 68 6.90 -16.77 6.00
C ALA A 68 6.12 -18.08 6.25
N ASN A 69 5.67 -18.74 5.19
CA ASN A 69 5.04 -20.06 5.30
C ASN A 69 6.01 -20.95 6.10
N ARG A 70 5.55 -21.44 7.25
CA ARG A 70 6.25 -22.47 8.01
C ARG A 70 6.08 -23.83 7.37
#